data_AF-A0A2N1D5U1-F1
#
_entry.id   AF-A0A2N1D5U1-F1
#
_cell.length_a   1.000
_cell.length_b   1.000
_cell.length_c   1.000
_cell.angle_alpha   90.00
_cell.angle_beta   90.00
_cell.angle_gamma   90.00
#
_symmetry.space_group_name_H-M   'P 1'
#
loop_
_entity.id
_entity.type
_entity.pdbx_description
1 polymer ?
#
loop_
_entity_poly.entity_id
_entity_poly.type
_entity_poly.pdbx_seq_one_letter_code
_entity_poly.pdbx_strand_id
1 'polypeptide(L)'
;MNLAYDNTYKAISELSENTMLDKKCSDLIIEIHKHVDFDSIPLKHIANRLGVTLSTAKSLARRDAEVFNAFELETFLDRIVKHN
;
A
#
# COMPACT_ATOMS: atom_id res chain seq x y z
N MET A 1 21.70 -0.92 36.19
CA MET A 1 20.76 -2.00 35.77
C MET A 1 19.54 -1.30 35.20
N ASN A 2 19.46 -1.11 33.87
CA ASN A 2 18.28 -0.51 33.23
C ASN A 2 18.17 -0.88 31.73
N LEU A 3 18.71 -2.04 31.35
CA LEU A 3 18.72 -2.48 29.94
C LEU A 3 17.37 -3.06 29.48
N ALA A 4 16.51 -3.47 30.42
CA ALA A 4 15.24 -4.13 30.12
C ALA A 4 14.11 -3.15 29.76
N TYR A 5 14.15 -1.93 30.31
CA TYR A 5 13.13 -0.89 30.08
C TYR A 5 13.27 -0.23 28.71
N ASP A 6 14.50 0.10 28.27
CA ASP A 6 14.75 0.67 26.94
C ASP A 6 14.31 -0.28 25.82
N ASN A 7 14.53 -1.59 26.00
CA ASN A 7 14.15 -2.59 25.01
C ASN A 7 12.63 -2.77 24.89
N THR A 8 11.88 -2.64 25.99
CA THR A 8 10.42 -2.75 25.95
C THR A 8 9.78 -1.51 25.34
N TYR A 9 10.24 -0.30 25.69
CA TYR A 9 9.75 0.93 25.08
C TYR A 9 10.05 1.00 23.58
N LYS A 10 11.25 0.61 23.17
CA LYS A 10 11.62 0.54 21.75
C LYS A 10 10.73 -0.45 20.98
N ALA A 11 10.51 -1.65 21.53
CA ALA A 11 9.64 -2.65 20.91
C ALA A 11 8.18 -2.20 20.81
N ILE A 12 7.66 -1.49 21.83
CA ILE A 12 6.30 -0.94 21.81
C ILE A 12 6.18 0.20 20.78
N SER A 13 7.21 1.06 20.68
CA SER A 13 7.26 2.13 19.67
C SER A 13 7.28 1.55 18.25
N GLU A 14 8.16 0.59 17.98
CA GLU A 14 8.25 -0.10 16.69
C GLU A 14 6.95 -0.82 16.33
N LEU A 15 6.29 -1.47 17.28
CA LEU A 15 4.98 -2.10 17.07
C LEU A 15 3.90 -1.07 16.71
N SER A 16 3.88 0.07 17.41
CA SER A 16 2.94 1.16 17.14
C SER A 16 3.17 1.77 15.75
N GLU A 17 4.43 2.00 15.37
CA GLU A 17 4.82 2.53 14.07
C GLU A 17 4.45 1.57 12.94
N ASN A 18 4.73 0.27 13.09
CA ASN A 18 4.36 -0.75 12.11
C ASN A 18 2.83 -0.84 11.96
N THR A 19 2.07 -0.80 13.06
CA THR A 19 0.60 -0.80 13.02
C THR A 19 0.05 0.41 12.27
N MET A 20 0.66 1.59 12.45
CA MET A 20 0.27 2.80 11.72
C MET A 20 0.60 2.71 10.22
N LEU A 21 1.74 2.10 9.87
CA LEU A 21 2.12 1.86 8.47
C LEU A 21 1.19 0.84 7.80
N ASP A 22 0.85 -0.26 8.46
CA ASP A 22 -0.07 -1.27 7.94
C ASP A 22 -1.47 -0.68 7.68
N LYS A 23 -1.94 0.15 8.61
CA LYS A 23 -3.18 0.89 8.44
C LYS A 23 -3.09 1.85 7.26
N LYS A 24 -1.99 2.61 7.14
CA LYS A 24 -1.78 3.53 6.03
C LYS A 24 -1.79 2.81 4.67
N CYS A 25 -1.10 1.67 4.56
CA CYS A 25 -1.12 0.86 3.34
C CYS A 25 -2.53 0.35 3.03
N SER A 26 -3.27 -0.12 4.04
CA SER A 26 -4.65 -0.58 3.89
C SER A 26 -5.57 0.55 3.39
N ASP A 27 -5.48 1.73 3.99
CA ASP A 27 -6.27 2.91 3.62
C ASP A 27 -5.97 3.35 2.16
N LEU A 28 -4.69 3.34 1.76
CA LEU A 28 -4.29 3.68 0.39
C LEU A 28 -4.79 2.65 -0.64
N ILE A 29 -4.76 1.36 -0.32
CA ILE A 29 -5.33 0.33 -1.20
C ILE A 29 -6.84 0.52 -1.37
N ILE A 30 -7.56 0.83 -0.29
CA ILE A 30 -8.99 1.12 -0.35
C ILE A 30 -9.23 2.33 -1.26
N GLU A 31 -8.44 3.39 -1.12
CA GLU A 31 -8.57 4.59 -1.94
C GLU A 31 -8.31 4.31 -3.42
N ILE A 32 -7.25 3.55 -3.76
CA ILE A 32 -6.97 3.11 -5.13
C ILE A 32 -8.17 2.39 -5.74
N HIS A 33 -8.84 1.51 -4.99
CA HIS A 33 -10.02 0.78 -5.46
C HIS A 33 -11.28 1.64 -5.62
N LYS A 34 -11.32 2.85 -5.05
CA LYS A 34 -12.40 3.81 -5.34
C LYS A 34 -12.23 4.48 -6.70
N HIS A 35 -10.98 4.67 -7.13
CA HIS A 35 -10.65 5.37 -8.37
C HIS A 35 -10.41 4.42 -9.56
N VAL A 36 -10.15 3.13 -9.29
CA VAL A 36 -9.93 2.11 -10.31
C VAL A 36 -10.87 0.94 -10.07
N ASP A 37 -11.67 0.64 -11.08
CA ASP A 37 -12.46 -0.59 -11.14
C ASP A 37 -11.62 -1.72 -11.75
N PHE A 38 -11.06 -2.56 -10.86
CA PHE A 38 -10.25 -3.71 -11.24
C PHE A 38 -11.08 -4.86 -11.85
N ASP A 39 -12.41 -4.83 -11.72
CA ASP A 39 -13.30 -5.86 -12.23
C ASP A 39 -13.72 -5.58 -13.69
N SER A 40 -13.89 -4.30 -14.05
CA SER A 40 -14.27 -3.90 -15.41
C SER A 40 -13.09 -3.61 -16.34
N ILE A 41 -11.93 -3.20 -15.80
CA ILE A 41 -10.76 -2.83 -16.61
C ILE A 41 -9.78 -4.01 -16.69
N PRO A 42 -9.38 -4.45 -17.90
CA PRO A 42 -8.39 -5.53 -18.00
C PRO A 42 -7.06 -5.11 -17.35
N LEU A 43 -6.51 -5.98 -16.49
CA LEU A 43 -5.32 -5.70 -15.68
C LEU A 43 -4.10 -5.18 -16.46
N LYS A 44 -3.96 -5.53 -17.75
CA LYS A 44 -2.92 -4.99 -18.63
C LYS A 44 -3.01 -3.46 -18.80
N HIS A 45 -4.22 -2.91 -18.86
CA HIS A 45 -4.44 -1.47 -18.99
C HIS A 45 -4.13 -0.76 -17.67
N ILE A 46 -4.52 -1.37 -16.54
CA ILE A 46 -4.17 -0.86 -15.21
C ILE A 46 -2.65 -0.86 -15.02
N ALA A 47 -1.98 -1.96 -15.37
CA ALA A 47 -0.53 -2.07 -15.31
C ALA A 47 0.15 -0.97 -16.14
N ASN A 48 -0.31 -0.74 -17.37
CA ASN A 48 0.22 0.32 -18.24
C ASN A 48 -0.04 1.72 -17.68
N ARG A 49 -1.26 2.00 -17.20
CA ARG A 49 -1.63 3.31 -16.60
C ARG A 49 -0.79 3.62 -15.36
N LEU A 50 -0.58 2.61 -14.52
CA LEU A 50 0.21 2.73 -13.31
C LEU A 50 1.72 2.64 -13.58
N GLY A 51 2.17 2.29 -14.79
CA GLY A 51 3.59 2.10 -15.10
C GLY A 51 4.23 0.97 -14.28
N VAL A 52 3.49 -0.12 -14.06
CA VAL A 52 3.91 -1.28 -13.25
C VAL A 52 3.79 -2.58 -14.04
N THR A 53 4.32 -3.66 -13.47
CA THR A 53 4.20 -5.00 -14.06
C THR A 53 2.78 -5.55 -13.91
N LEU A 54 2.44 -6.55 -14.73
CA LEU A 54 1.15 -7.24 -14.61
C LEU A 54 1.00 -7.99 -13.27
N SER A 55 2.09 -8.49 -12.69
CA SER A 55 2.06 -9.12 -11.37
C SER A 55 1.73 -8.09 -10.28
N THR A 56 2.32 -6.90 -10.35
CA THR A 56 1.99 -5.78 -9.45
C THR A 56 0.51 -5.40 -9.56
N ALA A 57 -0.02 -5.27 -10.79
CA ALA A 57 -1.43 -4.98 -11.00
C ALA A 57 -2.36 -6.08 -10.45
N LYS A 58 -1.95 -7.36 -10.54
CA LYS A 58 -2.68 -8.49 -9.92
C LYS A 58 -2.68 -8.42 -8.40
N SER A 59 -1.56 -8.06 -7.77
CA SER A 59 -1.49 -7.91 -6.31
C SER A 59 -2.34 -6.74 -5.83
N LEU A 60 -2.34 -5.61 -6.55
CA LEU A 60 -3.26 -4.50 -6.29
C LEU A 60 -4.72 -4.95 -6.36
N ALA A 61 -5.13 -5.63 -7.43
CA ALA A 61 -6.51 -6.12 -7.59
C ALA A 61 -6.94 -7.09 -6.47
N ARG A 62 -5.98 -7.82 -5.88
CA ARG A 62 -6.22 -8.75 -4.76
C ARG A 62 -6.21 -8.07 -3.40
N ARG A 63 -5.92 -6.77 -3.33
CA ARG A 63 -5.78 -6.00 -2.08
C ARG A 63 -4.68 -6.55 -1.17
N ASP A 64 -3.63 -7.11 -1.78
CA ASP A 64 -2.49 -7.66 -1.05
C ASP A 64 -1.59 -6.51 -0.57
N ALA A 65 -1.83 -6.02 0.65
CA ALA A 65 -1.12 -4.88 1.23
C ALA A 65 0.32 -5.19 1.62
N GLU A 66 0.64 -6.46 1.86
CA GLU A 66 1.94 -6.89 2.38
C GLU A 66 3.05 -6.76 1.33
N VAL A 67 2.69 -6.73 0.04
CA VAL A 67 3.65 -6.59 -1.05
C VAL A 67 3.95 -5.14 -1.43
N PHE A 68 3.30 -4.16 -0.79
CA PHE A 68 3.46 -2.75 -1.09
C PHE A 68 3.88 -1.95 0.13
N ASN A 69 4.79 -0.99 -0.08
CA ASN A 69 5.01 0.05 0.90
C ASN A 69 4.09 1.26 0.65
N ALA A 70 3.95 2.12 1.65
CA ALA A 70 3.07 3.29 1.57
C ALA A 70 3.45 4.26 0.44
N PHE A 71 4.74 4.41 0.13
CA PHE A 71 5.21 5.31 -0.93
C PHE A 71 4.82 4.82 -2.33
N GLU A 72 4.89 3.51 -2.57
CA GLU A 72 4.42 2.91 -3.83
C GLU A 72 2.93 3.15 -4.02
N LEU A 73 2.12 2.91 -2.99
CA LEU A 73 0.68 3.10 -3.04
C LEU A 73 0.28 4.58 -3.23
N GLU A 74 0.97 5.52 -2.56
CA GLU A 74 0.81 6.96 -2.80
C GLU A 74 1.13 7.33 -4.25
N THR A 75 2.21 6.78 -4.79
CA THR A 75 2.60 7.00 -6.19
C THR A 75 1.55 6.46 -7.16
N PHE A 76 0.98 5.28 -6.89
CA PHE A 76 -0.07 4.71 -7.72
C PHE A 76 -1.34 5.57 -7.67
N LEU A 77 -1.73 6.02 -6.47
CA LEU A 77 -2.89 6.88 -6.30
C LEU A 77 -2.72 8.21 -7.05
N ASP A 78 -1.55 8.84 -6.95
CA ASP A 78 -1.23 10.08 -7.68
C ASP A 78 -1.33 9.88 -9.21
N ARG A 79 -0.82 8.76 -9.74
CA ARG A 79 -0.93 8.41 -11.16
C ARG A 79 -2.38 8.15 -11.58
N ILE A 80 -3.21 7.60 -10.72
CA ILE A 80 -4.63 7.40 -11.03
C ILE A 80 -5.34 8.75 -11.07
N VAL A 81 -5.18 9.56 -10.03
CA VAL A 81 -5.88 10.84 -9.86
C VAL A 81 -5.47 11.87 -10.91
N LYS A 82 -4.17 11.98 -11.25
CA LYS A 82 -3.68 12.92 -12.27
C LYS A 82 -4.11 12.58 -13.70
N HIS A 83 -4.50 11.33 -13.95
CA HIS A 83 -4.91 10.85 -15.28
C HIS A 83 -6.42 10.58 -15.39
N ASN A 84 -7.23 10.99 -14.40
CA ASN A 84 -8.68 11.11 -14.49
C ASN A 84 -9.07 12.56 -14.81
#